data_AF-A0A2E6LRS5-F1
#
_entry.id   AF-A0A2E6LRS5-F1
#
_cell.length_a   1.000
_cell.length_b   1.000
_cell.length_c   1.000
_cell.angle_alpha   90.00
_cell.angle_beta   90.00
_cell.angle_gamma   90.00
#
_symmetry.space_group_name_H-M   'P 1'
#
loop_
_entity.id
_entity.type
_entity.pdbx_description
1 polymer ?
#
loop_
_entity_poly.entity_id
_entity_poly.type
_entity_poly.pdbx_seq_one_letter_code
_entity_poly.pdbx_strand_id
1 'polypeptide(L)'
;MIWVVDKKVVPHLIQQDGQLAEVPIRVSFEYAVEDGTVLDGTLTLSTLYNKRSVCRHFPRLDDERLDEDVQATAERAVDEHLALSGFERA
;
A
#
# COMPACT_ATOMS: atom_id res chain seq x y z
N MET A 1 -16.53 14.75 -12.94
CA MET A 1 -16.03 14.00 -11.76
C MET A 1 -16.51 12.55 -11.71
N ILE A 2 -15.59 11.59 -11.57
CA ILE A 2 -15.85 10.17 -11.26
C ILE A 2 -15.04 9.81 -10.01
N TRP A 3 -15.61 9.01 -9.11
CA TRP A 3 -14.88 8.43 -7.99
C TRP A 3 -14.37 7.03 -8.36
N VAL A 4 -13.07 6.83 -8.21
CA VAL A 4 -12.46 5.50 -8.33
C VAL A 4 -12.27 4.96 -6.92
N VAL A 5 -12.77 3.74 -6.70
CA VAL A 5 -12.57 2.99 -5.46
C VAL A 5 -12.07 1.61 -5.85
N ASP A 6 -10.88 1.26 -5.38
CA ASP A 6 -10.27 -0.02 -5.73
C ASP A 6 -9.56 -0.66 -4.52
N LYS A 7 -9.29 -1.95 -4.65
CA LYS A 7 -8.60 -2.76 -3.65
C LYS A 7 -7.67 -3.75 -4.33
N LYS A 8 -6.47 -3.90 -3.78
CA LYS A 8 -5.47 -4.85 -4.26
C LYS A 8 -4.80 -5.57 -3.11
N VAL A 9 -4.30 -6.76 -3.38
CA VAL A 9 -3.40 -7.47 -2.47
C VAL A 9 -2.03 -7.44 -3.10
N VAL A 10 -1.06 -6.84 -2.40
CA VAL A 10 0.32 -6.72 -2.86
C VAL A 10 1.26 -7.43 -1.90
N PRO A 11 2.33 -8.05 -2.41
CA PRO A 11 3.33 -8.68 -1.58
C PRO A 11 4.23 -7.63 -0.92
N HIS A 12 4.53 -7.82 0.36
CA HIS A 12 5.58 -7.09 1.06
C HIS A 12 6.62 -8.06 1.60
N LEU A 13 7.88 -7.79 1.29
CA LEU A 13 8.98 -8.66 1.63
C LEU A 13 9.63 -8.20 2.93
N ILE A 14 9.75 -9.13 3.87
CA ILE A 14 10.45 -8.95 5.13
C ILE A 14 11.72 -9.79 5.10
N GLN A 15 12.85 -9.15 5.37
CA GLN A 15 14.14 -9.83 5.49
C GLN A 15 14.75 -9.59 6.87
N GLN A 16 14.91 -10.64 7.66
CA GLN A 16 15.53 -10.57 8.98
C GLN A 16 16.31 -11.85 9.28
N ASP A 17 17.53 -11.73 9.82
CA ASP A 17 18.36 -12.86 10.25
C ASP A 17 18.53 -13.97 9.18
N GLY A 18 18.60 -13.58 7.90
CA GLY A 18 18.73 -14.49 6.75
C GLY A 18 17.43 -15.20 6.34
N GLN A 19 16.31 -14.92 7.01
CA GLN A 19 14.98 -15.35 6.60
C GLN A 19 14.34 -14.30 5.69
N LEU A 20 13.66 -14.76 4.65
CA LEU A 20 12.83 -13.96 3.76
C LEU A 20 11.40 -14.47 3.85
N ALA A 21 10.45 -13.57 4.10
CA ALA A 21 9.02 -13.90 4.06
C ALA A 21 8.25 -12.86 3.26
N GLU A 22 7.20 -13.34 2.60
CA GLU A 22 6.23 -12.51 1.92
C GLU A 22 4.99 -12.36 2.80
N VAL A 23 4.60 -11.11 3.05
CA VAL A 23 3.40 -10.74 3.79
C VAL A 23 2.41 -10.14 2.80
N PRO A 24 1.22 -10.74 2.62
CA PRO A 24 0.20 -10.13 1.80
C PRO A 24 -0.39 -8.90 2.51
N ILE A 25 -0.34 -7.76 1.85
CA ILE A 25 -0.97 -6.51 2.30
C ILE A 25 -2.17 -6.23 1.43
N ARG A 26 -3.34 -6.08 2.06
CA ARG A 26 -4.51 -5.52 1.37
C ARG A 26 -4.41 -4.01 1.40
N VAL A 27 -4.40 -3.41 0.22
CA VAL A 27 -4.37 -1.97 0.01
C VAL A 27 -5.73 -1.57 -0.54
N SER A 28 -6.43 -0.68 0.17
CA SER A 28 -7.70 -0.09 -0.28
C SER A 28 -7.49 1.40 -0.47
N PHE A 29 -7.93 1.93 -1.60
CA PHE A 29 -7.76 3.34 -1.91
C PHE A 29 -8.92 3.88 -2.72
N GLU A 30 -9.10 5.19 -2.61
CA GLU A 30 -10.10 5.94 -3.37
C GLU A 30 -9.58 7.32 -3.74
N TYR A 31 -9.99 7.82 -4.89
CA TYR A 31 -9.65 9.17 -5.37
C TYR A 31 -10.68 9.66 -6.38
N ALA A 32 -10.75 10.97 -6.55
CA ALA A 32 -11.61 11.60 -7.56
C ALA A 32 -10.81 11.89 -8.82
N VAL A 33 -11.45 11.66 -9.98
CA VAL A 33 -10.91 11.99 -11.30
C VAL A 33 -11.83 13.00 -11.98
N GLU A 34 -11.24 14.04 -12.53
CA GLU A 34 -11.92 15.04 -13.37
C GLU A 34 -11.09 15.33 -14.61
N ASP A 35 -11.73 15.28 -15.78
CA ASP A 35 -11.09 15.48 -17.09
C ASP A 35 -9.82 14.64 -17.31
N GLY A 36 -9.76 13.45 -16.72
CA GLY A 36 -8.64 12.52 -16.82
C GLY A 36 -7.51 12.76 -15.82
N THR A 37 -7.65 13.72 -14.90
CA THR A 37 -6.65 14.07 -13.88
C THR A 37 -7.14 13.68 -12.49
N VAL A 38 -6.23 13.19 -11.64
CA VAL A 38 -6.52 12.93 -10.22
C VAL A 38 -6.58 14.25 -9.47
N LEU A 39 -7.66 14.46 -8.72
CA LEU A 39 -7.81 15.67 -7.91
C LEU A 39 -6.94 15.61 -6.65
N ASP A 40 -6.16 16.65 -6.42
CA ASP A 40 -5.29 16.77 -5.25
C ASP A 40 -6.04 16.66 -3.93
N GLY A 41 -5.41 15.97 -2.98
CA GLY A 41 -5.97 15.77 -1.64
C GLY A 41 -7.17 14.84 -1.57
N THR A 42 -7.62 14.26 -2.70
CA THR A 42 -8.74 13.30 -2.71
C THR A 42 -8.29 11.86 -2.51
N LEU A 43 -7.00 11.56 -2.72
CA LEU A 43 -6.45 10.23 -2.52
C LEU A 43 -6.48 9.85 -1.05
N THR A 44 -7.30 8.86 -0.72
CA THR A 44 -7.30 8.20 0.59
C THR A 44 -6.78 6.79 0.44
N LEU A 45 -5.91 6.38 1.37
CA LEU A 45 -5.23 5.10 1.36
C LEU A 45 -5.38 4.42 2.72
N SER A 46 -5.65 3.12 2.73
CA SER A 46 -5.65 2.31 3.93
C SER A 46 -5.05 0.93 3.67
N THR A 47 -4.38 0.39 4.68
CA THR A 47 -3.72 -0.92 4.62
C THR A 47 -4.33 -1.88 5.63
N LEU A 48 -4.34 -3.17 5.28
CA LEU A 48 -4.66 -4.25 6.20
C LEU A 48 -3.71 -5.41 5.97
N TYR A 49 -3.03 -5.83 7.03
CA TYR A 49 -2.15 -6.98 7.04
C TYR A 49 -2.12 -7.62 8.43
N ASN A 50 -1.64 -8.86 8.53
CA ASN A 50 -1.65 -9.60 9.79
C ASN A 50 -0.41 -9.28 10.65
N LYS A 51 -0.31 -8.04 11.13
CA LYS A 51 0.81 -7.53 11.93
C LYS A 51 1.17 -8.46 13.09
N ARG A 52 0.16 -8.88 13.86
CA ARG A 52 0.36 -9.79 15.00
C ARG A 52 1.05 -11.09 14.61
N SER A 53 0.69 -11.67 13.47
CA SER A 53 1.36 -12.89 13.01
C SER A 53 2.76 -12.61 12.53
N VAL A 54 2.99 -11.49 11.84
CA VAL A 54 4.33 -11.08 11.40
C VAL A 54 5.26 -10.92 12.60
N CYS A 55 4.90 -10.10 13.58
CA CYS A 55 5.75 -9.83 14.75
C CYS A 55 5.96 -11.06 15.63
N ARG A 56 5.04 -12.04 15.60
CA ARG A 56 5.25 -13.34 16.26
C ARG A 56 6.32 -14.18 15.57
N HIS A 57 6.40 -14.17 14.24
CA HIS A 57 7.41 -14.92 13.49
C HIS A 57 8.76 -14.16 13.42
N PHE A 58 8.71 -12.83 13.50
CA PHE A 58 9.86 -11.94 13.46
C PHE A 58 9.91 -11.06 14.73
N PRO A 59 10.29 -11.61 15.88
CA PRO A 59 10.17 -10.93 17.19
C PRO A 59 11.14 -9.76 17.40
N ARG A 60 12.08 -9.54 16.46
CA ARG A 60 13.01 -8.39 16.50
C ARG A 60 12.62 -7.29 15.51
N LEU A 61 11.53 -7.46 14.77
CA LEU A 61 10.99 -6.35 13.98
C LEU A 61 10.50 -5.26 14.92
N ASP A 62 10.84 -4.05 14.55
CA ASP A 62 10.24 -2.86 15.13
C ASP A 62 8.83 -2.70 14.53
N ASP A 63 7.85 -2.60 15.42
CA ASP A 63 6.43 -2.58 15.08
C ASP A 63 6.04 -1.29 14.34
N GLU A 64 6.65 -0.16 14.69
CA GLU A 64 6.41 1.14 14.04
C GLU A 64 7.09 1.15 12.67
N ARG A 65 8.33 0.67 12.61
CA ARG A 65 9.07 0.57 11.34
C ARG A 65 8.36 -0.34 10.33
N LEU A 66 7.79 -1.44 10.79
CA LEU A 66 7.01 -2.34 9.94
C LEU A 66 5.77 -1.63 9.35
N ASP A 67 5.07 -0.80 10.15
CA ASP A 67 3.93 -0.02 9.65
C ASP A 67 4.37 1.00 8.59
N GLU A 68 5.51 1.67 8.79
CA GLU A 68 6.10 2.59 7.79
C GLU A 68 6.44 1.86 6.48
N ASP A 69 7.08 0.70 6.57
CA ASP A 69 7.51 -0.09 5.41
C ASP A 69 6.30 -0.66 4.63
N VAL A 70 5.25 -1.06 5.35
CA VAL A 70 3.95 -1.45 4.78
C VAL A 70 3.29 -0.28 4.07
N GLN A 71 3.28 0.90 4.70
CA GLN A 71 2.71 2.11 4.14
C GLN A 71 3.43 2.52 2.84
N ALA A 72 4.77 2.52 2.83
CA ALA A 72 5.57 2.80 1.63
C ALA A 72 5.32 1.76 0.51
N THR A 73 5.02 0.51 0.85
CA THR A 73 4.64 -0.51 -0.14
C THR A 73 3.26 -0.25 -0.74
N ALA A 74 2.31 0.19 0.09
CA ALA A 74 0.98 0.56 -0.36
C ALA A 74 0.99 1.80 -1.26
N GLU A 75 1.79 2.82 -0.92
CA GLU A 75 1.95 4.03 -1.74
C GLU A 75 2.51 3.71 -3.12
N ARG A 76 3.57 2.89 -3.20
CA ARG A 76 4.11 2.43 -4.48
C ARG A 76 3.07 1.67 -5.32
N ALA A 77 2.26 0.83 -4.68
CA ALA A 77 1.21 0.08 -5.39
C ALA A 77 0.12 1.00 -5.97
N VAL A 78 -0.20 2.10 -5.28
CA VAL A 78 -1.12 3.12 -5.79
C VAL A 78 -0.47 3.89 -6.95
N ASP A 79 0.80 4.28 -6.82
CA ASP A 79 1.51 4.99 -7.89
C ASP A 79 1.60 4.17 -9.17
N GLU A 80 1.92 2.88 -9.06
CA GLU A 80 1.88 1.94 -10.18
C GLU A 80 0.47 1.82 -10.77
N HIS A 81 -0.57 1.79 -9.93
CA HIS A 81 -1.94 1.74 -10.41
C HIS A 81 -2.34 3.00 -11.20
N LEU A 82 -2.01 4.19 -10.70
CA LEU A 82 -2.29 5.45 -11.37
C LEU A 82 -1.57 5.51 -12.73
N ALA A 83 -0.29 5.17 -12.76
CA ALA A 83 0.51 5.12 -13.98
C ALA A 83 -0.07 4.15 -15.03
N LEU A 84 -0.45 2.94 -14.62
CA LEU A 84 -1.08 1.95 -15.51
C LEU A 84 -2.47 2.35 -15.99
N SER A 85 -3.16 3.21 -15.25
CA SER A 85 -4.49 3.72 -15.60
C SER A 85 -4.44 4.98 -16.45
N GLY A 86 -3.24 5.51 -16.73
CA GLY A 86 -3.03 6.74 -17.49
C GLY A 86 -3.33 8.02 -16.71
N PHE A 87 -3.30 7.94 -15.38
CA PHE A 87 -3.53 9.07 -14.49
C PHE A 87 -2.20 9.60 -13.93
N GLU A 88 -2.01 10.92 -13.96
CA GLU A 88 -0.92 11.60 -13.29
C GLU A 88 -1.41 12.23 -11.98
N ARG A 89 -0.57 12.26 -10.94
CA ARG A 89 -0.82 13.08 -9.75
C ARG A 89 -0.61 14.55 -10.16
N ALA A 90 -1.53 15.43 -9.75
CA ALA A 90 -1.36 16.87 -9.94
C ALA A 90 -0.29 17.44 -8.99
#